data_AF-A0A6V8PM02-F1
#
_entry.id   AF-A0A6V8PM02-F1
#
_cell.length_a   1.000
_cell.length_b   1.000
_cell.length_c   1.000
_cell.angle_alpha   90.00
_cell.angle_beta   90.00
_cell.angle_gamma   90.00
#
_symmetry.space_group_name_H-M   'P 1'
#
loop_
_entity.id
_entity.type
_entity.pdbx_description
1 polymer ?
#
loop_
_entity_poly.entity_id
_entity_poly.type
_entity_poly.pdbx_seq_one_letter_code
_entity_poly.pdbx_strand_id
1 'polypeptide(L)'
;MTKKKRHHYIPRFYLDGFVDPHNEPYIWVYQKGNPNIIKSTAENIAVEKHYYSFTTPEGSKDSATFENVLAEIEGQAAPIFQKIKNHESLDEQERSLFAIFLAFIMTRVPNYRENVERATAELIKKLSMRWASHSAHLIAVFSLISTALT
;
A
#
# COMPACT_ATOMS: atom_id res chain seq x y z
N MET A 1 13.89 17.10 -5.23
CA MET A 1 12.72 16.24 -5.47
C MET A 1 11.46 16.91 -4.94
N THR A 2 10.38 16.90 -5.72
CA THR A 2 9.08 17.45 -5.32
C THR A 2 8.50 16.64 -4.15
N LYS A 3 8.07 17.31 -3.07
CA LYS A 3 7.46 16.65 -1.91
C LYS A 3 6.04 16.20 -2.27
N LYS A 4 5.84 14.91 -2.52
CA LYS A 4 4.51 14.30 -2.59
C LYS A 4 4.06 14.02 -1.16
N LYS A 5 2.89 14.54 -0.77
CA LYS A 5 2.39 14.42 0.61
C LYS A 5 1.13 13.61 0.69
N ARG A 6 0.32 13.60 -0.37
CA ARG A 6 -0.95 12.86 -0.47
C ARG A 6 -0.66 11.60 -1.26
N HIS A 7 -0.64 10.47 -0.59
CA HIS A 7 -0.33 9.18 -1.18
C HIS A 7 -1.61 8.39 -1.27
N HIS A 8 -2.09 8.21 -2.50
CA HIS A 8 -3.25 7.36 -2.75
C HIS A 8 -2.83 5.92 -2.51
N TYR A 9 -3.69 5.09 -1.90
CA TYR A 9 -3.50 3.64 -1.85
C TYR A 9 -4.45 2.91 -2.81
N ILE A 10 -5.50 3.58 -3.30
CA ILE A 10 -6.23 3.20 -4.51
C ILE A 10 -6.08 4.34 -5.52
N PRO A 11 -5.67 4.08 -6.76
CA PRO A 11 -5.39 5.12 -7.73
C PRO A 11 -6.65 5.86 -8.18
N ARG A 12 -6.49 7.15 -8.48
CA ARG A 12 -7.59 8.03 -8.90
C ARG A 12 -8.28 7.53 -10.17
N PHE A 13 -7.51 7.14 -11.19
CA PHE A 13 -8.08 6.67 -12.46
C PHE A 13 -9.03 5.47 -12.28
N TYR A 14 -8.73 4.60 -11.30
CA TYR A 14 -9.58 3.46 -10.97
C TYR A 14 -10.86 3.91 -10.27
N LEU A 15 -10.73 4.85 -9.33
CA LEU A 15 -11.87 5.44 -8.61
C LEU A 15 -12.79 6.26 -9.51
N ASP A 16 -12.26 6.90 -10.56
CA ASP A 16 -13.05 7.64 -11.55
C ASP A 16 -14.09 6.74 -12.25
N GLY A 17 -13.86 5.42 -12.31
CA GLY A 17 -14.83 4.45 -12.80
C GLY A 17 -16.05 4.24 -11.90
N PHE A 18 -16.06 4.78 -10.69
CA PHE A 18 -17.14 4.69 -9.71
C PHE A 18 -17.87 6.03 -9.48
N VAL A 19 -17.53 7.07 -10.25
CA VAL A 19 -18.22 8.36 -10.18
C VAL A 19 -19.68 8.17 -10.57
N ASP A 20 -20.58 8.74 -9.77
CA ASP A 20 -22.00 8.76 -10.06
C ASP A 20 -22.27 9.74 -11.23
N PRO A 21 -22.75 9.25 -12.40
CA PRO A 21 -22.95 10.09 -13.58
C PRO A 21 -24.05 11.14 -13.38
N HIS A 22 -24.91 10.99 -12.38
CA HIS A 22 -25.95 11.98 -12.03
C HIS A 22 -25.50 12.97 -10.96
N ASN A 23 -24.36 12.72 -10.30
CA ASN A 23 -23.84 13.50 -9.19
C ASN A 23 -22.32 13.70 -9.30
N GLU A 24 -21.81 14.01 -10.49
CA GLU A 24 -20.38 14.27 -10.66
C GLU A 24 -19.89 15.44 -9.76
N PRO A 25 -18.64 15.41 -9.24
CA PRO A 25 -17.63 14.37 -9.41
C PRO A 25 -17.65 13.33 -8.25
N TYR A 26 -18.81 13.07 -7.66
CA TYR A 26 -18.91 12.33 -6.41
C TYR A 26 -18.96 10.82 -6.58
N ILE A 27 -18.37 10.13 -5.61
CA ILE A 27 -18.46 8.69 -5.39
C ILE A 27 -19.13 8.46 -4.05
N TRP A 28 -20.03 7.48 -3.99
CA TRP A 28 -20.65 7.04 -2.75
C TRP A 28 -19.75 6.04 -2.02
N VAL A 29 -19.42 6.34 -0.77
CA VAL A 29 -18.51 5.55 0.05
C VAL A 29 -19.27 4.94 1.22
N TYR A 30 -19.17 3.61 1.31
CA TYR A 30 -19.65 2.83 2.44
C TYR A 30 -18.45 2.17 3.13
N GLN A 31 -18.29 2.43 4.42
CA GLN A 31 -17.29 1.75 5.25
C GLN A 31 -17.97 0.61 6.00
N LYS A 32 -17.46 -0.61 5.86
CA LYS A 32 -18.00 -1.78 6.57
C LYS A 32 -18.04 -1.53 8.08
N GLY A 33 -19.20 -1.76 8.69
CA GLY A 33 -19.43 -1.53 10.12
C GLY A 33 -19.78 -0.10 10.49
N ASN A 34 -19.77 0.84 9.53
CA ASN A 34 -20.27 2.20 9.71
C ASN A 34 -21.61 2.35 8.96
N PRO A 35 -22.72 2.68 9.63
CA PRO A 35 -24.02 2.84 8.97
C PRO A 35 -24.10 4.08 8.08
N ASN A 36 -23.16 5.02 8.23
CA ASN A 36 -23.18 6.27 7.47
C ASN A 36 -22.56 6.08 6.09
N ILE A 37 -23.36 6.35 5.05
CA ILE A 37 -22.89 6.49 3.67
C ILE A 37 -22.49 7.95 3.47
N ILE A 38 -21.30 8.17 2.91
CA ILE A 38 -20.80 9.52 2.63
C ILE A 38 -20.55 9.72 1.13
N LYS A 39 -20.49 10.98 0.70
CA LYS A 39 -19.96 11.35 -0.62
C LYS A 39 -18.51 11.79 -0.48
N SER A 40 -17.67 11.39 -1.43
CA SER A 40 -16.31 11.89 -1.59
C SER A 40 -15.99 12.04 -3.08
N THR A 41 -14.78 12.46 -3.41
CA THR A 41 -14.27 12.50 -4.80
C THR A 41 -13.13 11.50 -4.94
N ALA A 42 -12.85 11.05 -6.17
CA ALA A 42 -11.67 10.21 -6.45
C ALA A 42 -10.36 10.82 -5.95
N GLU A 43 -10.26 12.16 -5.97
CA GLU A 43 -9.09 12.87 -5.46
C GLU A 43 -8.93 12.76 -3.93
N ASN A 44 -10.05 12.76 -3.20
CA ASN A 44 -10.06 12.90 -1.74
C ASN A 44 -10.31 11.59 -0.98
N ILE A 45 -10.71 10.52 -1.67
CA ILE A 45 -10.86 9.19 -1.07
C ILE A 45 -9.62 8.33 -1.30
N ALA A 46 -9.47 7.28 -0.49
CA ALA A 46 -8.40 6.30 -0.57
C ALA A 46 -6.98 6.90 -0.59
N VAL A 47 -6.79 7.98 0.17
CA VAL A 47 -5.56 8.76 0.25
C VAL A 47 -5.18 9.01 1.69
N GLU A 48 -3.90 8.92 2.00
CA GLU A 48 -3.35 9.21 3.31
C GLU A 48 -2.09 10.08 3.19
N LYS A 49 -1.87 10.95 4.18
CA LYS A 49 -0.68 11.79 4.20
C LYS A 49 0.55 10.93 4.49
N HIS A 50 1.56 11.02 3.64
CA HIS A 50 2.86 10.37 3.84
C HIS A 50 2.81 8.83 3.97
N TYR A 51 1.79 8.17 3.42
CA TYR A 51 1.58 6.72 3.57
C TYR A 51 2.80 5.87 3.14
N TYR A 52 3.41 6.21 1.99
CA TYR A 52 4.67 5.63 1.51
C TYR A 52 5.95 6.46 1.78
N SER A 53 5.92 7.42 2.70
CA SER A 53 7.15 8.15 3.03
C SER A 53 8.07 7.32 3.93
N PHE A 54 9.38 7.43 3.72
CA PHE A 54 10.39 6.75 4.51
C PHE A 54 11.62 7.64 4.70
N THR A 55 12.46 7.30 5.67
CA THR A 55 13.74 7.98 5.92
C THR A 55 14.85 7.28 5.14
N THR A 56 15.63 8.04 4.36
CA THR A 56 16.76 7.53 3.59
C THR A 56 17.95 7.24 4.51
N PRO A 57 18.96 6.46 4.06
CA PRO A 57 20.18 6.23 4.85
C PRO A 57 20.90 7.52 5.28
N GLU A 58 20.77 8.59 4.51
CA GLU A 58 21.33 9.92 4.79
C GLU A 58 20.48 10.74 5.79
N GLY A 59 19.41 10.16 6.34
CA GLY A 59 18.52 10.79 7.32
C GLY A 59 17.47 11.72 6.72
N SER A 60 17.39 11.84 5.39
CA SER A 60 16.41 12.69 4.71
C SER A 60 15.06 11.97 4.55
N LYS A 61 13.95 12.71 4.47
CA LYS A 61 12.62 12.12 4.22
C LYS A 61 12.38 11.99 2.71
N ASP A 62 12.32 10.76 2.21
CA ASP A 62 11.79 10.47 0.87
C ASP A 62 10.27 10.35 0.93
N SER A 63 9.61 10.95 -0.05
CA SER A 63 8.16 10.86 -0.23
C SER A 63 7.75 10.66 -1.68
N ALA A 64 8.69 10.56 -2.61
CA ALA A 64 8.43 10.57 -4.04
C ALA A 64 8.73 9.21 -4.69
N THR A 65 9.68 8.44 -4.17
CA THR A 65 10.19 7.24 -4.84
C THR A 65 9.11 6.19 -5.06
N PHE A 66 8.38 5.78 -4.00
CA PHE A 66 7.28 4.82 -4.14
C PHE A 66 6.14 5.36 -5.02
N GLU A 67 5.76 6.62 -4.85
CA GLU A 67 4.70 7.24 -5.65
C GLU A 67 5.04 7.31 -7.14
N ASN A 68 6.31 7.47 -7.50
CA ASN A 68 6.74 7.49 -8.90
C ASN A 68 6.62 6.10 -9.54
N VAL A 69 7.06 5.06 -8.82
CA VAL A 69 6.94 3.67 -9.28
C VAL A 69 5.47 3.28 -9.44
N LEU A 70 4.63 3.63 -8.46
CA LEU A 70 3.20 3.35 -8.51
C LEU A 70 2.54 4.10 -9.68
N ALA A 71 2.89 5.36 -9.91
CA ALA A 71 2.36 6.13 -11.04
C ALA A 71 2.72 5.52 -12.40
N GLU A 72 3.90 4.92 -12.54
CA GLU A 72 4.32 4.22 -13.77
C GLU A 72 3.47 2.97 -14.03
N ILE A 73 3.28 2.13 -13.01
CA ILE A 73 2.44 0.93 -13.08
C ILE A 73 0.98 1.32 -13.39
N GLU A 74 0.47 2.35 -12.71
CA GLU A 74 -0.88 2.86 -12.90
C GLU A 74 -1.09 3.45 -14.30
N GLY A 75 -0.09 4.16 -14.83
CA GLY A 75 -0.10 4.69 -16.19
C GLY A 75 -0.17 3.60 -17.26
N GLN A 76 0.53 2.47 -17.04
CA GLN A 76 0.46 1.30 -17.92
C GLN A 76 -0.87 0.54 -17.79
N ALA A 77 -1.45 0.49 -16.59
CA ALA A 77 -2.73 -0.19 -16.35
C ALA A 77 -3.95 0.58 -16.90
N ALA A 78 -3.91 1.91 -16.88
CA ALA A 78 -5.04 2.75 -17.31
C ALA A 78 -5.61 2.42 -18.71
N PRO A 79 -4.81 2.29 -19.79
CA PRO A 79 -5.34 1.92 -21.11
C PRO A 79 -5.90 0.49 -21.13
N ILE A 80 -5.37 -0.44 -20.33
CA ILE A 80 -5.85 -1.82 -20.23
C ILE A 80 -7.27 -1.84 -19.65
N PHE A 81 -7.57 -0.97 -18.67
CA PHE A 81 -8.93 -0.82 -18.16
C PHE A 81 -9.93 -0.35 -19.22
N GLN A 82 -9.51 0.52 -20.16
CA GLN A 82 -10.39 0.94 -21.25
C GLN A 82 -10.68 -0.21 -22.21
N LYS A 83 -9.66 -1.02 -22.55
CA LYS A 83 -9.84 -2.24 -23.33
C LYS A 83 -10.84 -3.19 -22.68
N ILE A 84 -10.69 -3.44 -21.37
CA ILE A 84 -11.61 -4.30 -20.60
C ILE A 84 -13.04 -3.75 -20.66
N LYS A 85 -13.23 -2.44 -20.47
CA LYS A 85 -14.55 -1.79 -20.55
C LYS A 85 -15.19 -1.91 -21.94
N ASN A 86 -14.38 -1.91 -22.99
CA ASN A 86 -14.83 -2.06 -24.37
C ASN A 86 -14.98 -3.52 -24.81
N HIS A 87 -14.79 -4.48 -23.90
CA HIS A 87 -14.80 -5.92 -24.20
C HIS A 87 -13.73 -6.34 -25.23
N GLU A 88 -12.62 -5.62 -25.29
CA GLU A 88 -11.48 -5.96 -26.15
C GLU A 88 -10.63 -7.08 -25.52
N SER A 89 -9.96 -7.87 -26.36
CA SER A 89 -9.04 -8.91 -25.90
C SER A 89 -7.72 -8.31 -25.44
N LEU A 90 -7.18 -8.82 -24.34
CA LEU A 90 -5.86 -8.46 -23.82
C LEU A 90 -4.79 -9.44 -24.31
N ASP A 91 -3.63 -8.93 -24.69
CA ASP A 91 -2.46 -9.78 -24.96
C ASP A 91 -1.81 -10.30 -23.66
N GLU A 92 -0.75 -11.09 -23.79
CA GLU A 92 -0.05 -11.69 -22.63
C GLU A 92 0.62 -10.64 -21.72
N GLN A 93 1.20 -9.59 -22.31
CA GLN A 93 1.86 -8.53 -21.57
C GLN A 93 0.82 -7.69 -20.81
N GLU A 94 -0.30 -7.35 -21.45
CA GLU A 94 -1.41 -6.63 -20.84
C GLU A 94 -2.04 -7.41 -19.69
N ARG A 95 -2.26 -8.72 -19.87
CA ARG A 95 -2.73 -9.59 -18.79
C ARG A 95 -1.77 -9.58 -17.60
N SER A 96 -0.47 -9.64 -17.86
CA SER A 96 0.56 -9.63 -16.81
C SER A 96 0.60 -8.30 -16.06
N LEU A 97 0.58 -7.18 -16.79
CA LEU A 97 0.52 -5.83 -16.21
C LEU A 97 -0.76 -5.63 -15.38
N PHE A 98 -1.90 -6.11 -15.88
CA PHE A 98 -3.17 -6.07 -15.15
C PHE A 98 -3.12 -6.90 -13.86
N ALA A 99 -2.56 -8.11 -13.91
CA ALA A 99 -2.38 -8.95 -12.72
C ALA A 99 -1.48 -8.28 -11.66
N ILE A 100 -0.38 -7.65 -12.09
CA ILE A 100 0.51 -6.87 -11.22
C ILE A 100 -0.26 -5.71 -10.59
N PHE A 101 -1.01 -4.95 -11.39
CA PHE A 101 -1.86 -3.86 -10.89
C PHE A 101 -2.85 -4.36 -9.83
N LEU A 102 -3.55 -5.46 -10.09
CA LEU A 102 -4.48 -6.08 -9.14
C LEU A 102 -3.79 -6.47 -7.83
N ALA A 103 -2.61 -7.09 -7.91
CA ALA A 103 -1.83 -7.43 -6.73
C ALA A 103 -1.49 -6.19 -5.90
N PHE A 104 -1.09 -5.08 -6.53
CA PHE A 104 -0.79 -3.84 -5.83
C PHE A 104 -2.02 -3.24 -5.14
N ILE A 105 -3.17 -3.11 -5.81
CA ILE A 105 -4.37 -2.56 -5.17
C ILE A 105 -4.92 -3.45 -4.04
N MET A 106 -4.63 -4.75 -4.05
CA MET A 106 -5.01 -5.68 -2.97
C MET A 106 -4.07 -5.60 -1.75
N THR A 107 -2.77 -5.40 -1.99
CA THR A 107 -1.73 -5.50 -0.94
C THR A 107 -1.34 -4.15 -0.34
N ARG A 108 -1.65 -3.02 -0.99
CA ARG A 108 -1.23 -1.69 -0.52
C ARG A 108 -2.27 -0.96 0.34
N VAL A 109 -3.47 -1.52 0.50
CA VAL A 109 -4.54 -0.89 1.29
C VAL A 109 -4.28 -0.97 2.80
N PRO A 110 -4.80 -0.02 3.61
CA PRO A 110 -4.55 0.03 5.05
C PRO A 110 -4.83 -1.29 5.77
N ASN A 111 -5.96 -1.95 5.47
CA ASN A 111 -6.29 -3.23 6.09
C ASN A 111 -5.24 -4.33 5.84
N TYR A 112 -4.67 -4.43 4.63
CA TYR A 112 -3.63 -5.42 4.36
C TYR A 112 -2.36 -5.10 5.15
N ARG A 113 -1.94 -3.83 5.13
CA ARG A 113 -0.77 -3.34 5.87
C ARG A 113 -0.91 -3.60 7.38
N GLU A 114 -2.02 -3.19 7.98
CA GLU A 114 -2.32 -3.41 9.41
C GLU A 114 -2.30 -4.90 9.78
N ASN A 115 -2.83 -5.76 8.90
CA ASN A 115 -2.82 -7.21 9.13
C ASN A 115 -1.39 -7.79 9.10
N VAL A 116 -0.54 -7.34 8.16
CA VAL A 116 0.87 -7.75 8.11
C VAL A 116 1.64 -7.23 9.31
N GLU A 117 1.44 -5.98 9.70
CA GLU A 117 2.07 -5.36 10.88
C GLU A 117 1.71 -6.13 12.15
N ARG A 118 0.42 -6.43 12.36
CA ARG A 118 -0.06 -7.21 13.51
C ARG A 118 0.52 -8.63 13.51
N ALA A 119 0.44 -9.34 12.38
CA ALA A 119 0.95 -10.70 12.28
C ALA A 119 2.46 -10.78 12.53
N THR A 120 3.22 -9.81 12.01
CA THR A 120 4.67 -9.73 12.20
C THR A 120 5.02 -9.43 13.66
N ALA A 121 4.32 -8.49 14.29
CA ALA A 121 4.52 -8.16 15.70
C ALA A 121 4.25 -9.37 16.61
N GLU A 122 3.17 -10.11 16.35
CA GLU A 122 2.84 -11.34 17.09
C GLU A 122 3.88 -12.43 16.90
N LEU A 123 4.38 -12.62 15.67
CA LEU A 123 5.44 -13.58 15.37
C LEU A 123 6.72 -13.24 16.13
N ILE A 124 7.18 -11.98 16.05
CA ILE A 124 8.38 -11.52 16.76
C ILE A 124 8.23 -11.73 18.26
N LYS A 125 7.08 -11.38 18.84
CA LYS A 125 6.80 -11.60 20.27
C LYS A 125 6.93 -13.09 20.64
N LYS A 126 6.35 -14.00 19.85
CA LYS A 126 6.43 -15.45 20.08
C LYS A 126 7.86 -15.97 19.98
N LEU A 127 8.62 -15.53 18.98
CA LEU A 127 10.02 -15.90 18.81
C LEU A 127 10.87 -15.39 19.99
N SER A 128 10.71 -14.14 20.40
CA SER A 128 11.42 -13.56 21.54
C SER A 128 11.14 -14.30 22.85
N MET A 129 9.88 -14.65 23.13
CA MET A 129 9.52 -15.45 24.31
C MET A 129 10.15 -16.85 24.24
N ARG A 130 10.14 -17.48 23.06
CA ARG A 130 10.76 -18.80 22.86
C ARG A 130 12.27 -18.74 23.08
N TRP A 131 12.96 -17.73 22.55
CA TRP A 131 14.38 -17.53 22.84
C TRP A 131 14.63 -17.29 24.32
N ALA A 132 13.81 -16.49 24.99
CA ALA A 132 13.98 -16.18 26.41
C ALA A 132 13.83 -17.41 27.32
N SER A 133 12.93 -18.33 26.94
CA SER A 133 12.82 -19.63 27.61
C SER A 133 14.05 -20.55 27.45
N HIS A 134 14.98 -20.21 26.55
CA HIS A 134 16.26 -20.90 26.35
C HIS A 134 17.43 -19.94 26.64
N SER A 135 17.55 -19.52 27.91
CA SER A 135 18.42 -18.42 28.38
C SER A 135 19.89 -18.50 27.93
N ALA A 136 20.46 -19.70 27.79
CA ALA A 136 21.83 -19.89 27.31
C ALA A 136 22.07 -19.32 25.89
N HIS A 137 21.10 -19.47 24.98
CA HIS A 137 21.20 -18.91 23.62
C HIS A 137 21.01 -17.39 23.61
N LEU A 138 20.14 -16.88 24.47
CA LEU A 138 19.86 -15.44 24.51
C LEU A 138 21.05 -14.65 25.08
N ILE A 139 21.71 -15.19 26.11
CA ILE A 139 22.95 -14.62 26.67
C ILE A 139 24.07 -14.62 25.63
N ALA A 140 24.23 -15.70 24.86
CA ALA A 140 25.26 -15.79 23.81
C ALA A 140 25.02 -14.82 22.64
N VAL A 141 23.77 -14.62 22.22
CA VAL A 141 23.42 -13.62 21.18
C VAL A 141 23.69 -12.20 21.68
N PHE A 142 23.32 -11.89 22.92
CA PHE A 142 23.58 -10.57 23.51
C PHE A 142 25.08 -10.30 23.72
N SER A 143 25.87 -11.31 24.09
CA SER A 143 27.32 -11.12 24.21
C SER A 143 27.95 -10.79 22.86
N LEU A 144 27.55 -11.49 21.79
CA LEU A 144 28.04 -11.23 20.43
C LEU A 144 27.72 -9.81 19.95
N ILE A 145 26.48 -9.33 20.16
CA ILE A 145 26.06 -7.97 19.80
C ILE A 145 26.84 -6.93 20.60
N SER A 146 27.09 -7.17 21.89
CA SER A 146 27.86 -6.25 22.74
C SER A 146 29.32 -6.11 22.28
N THR A 147 29.98 -7.20 21.87
CA THR A 147 31.36 -7.15 21.33
C THR A 147 31.46 -6.50 19.97
N ALA A 148 30.39 -6.53 19.16
CA ALA A 148 30.40 -5.91 17.82
C ALA A 148 30.17 -4.38 17.85
N LEU A 149 29.74 -3.85 19.01
CA LEU A 149 29.43 -2.43 19.21
C LEU A 149 30.51 -1.68 20.00
N THR A 150 31.60 -2.35 20.38
CA THR A 150 32.83 -1.79 20.99
C THR A 150 33.99 -1.87 20.01
#